data_AF-A0A7J2L3T2-F1
#
_entry.id   AF-A0A7J2L3T2-F1
#
_cell.length_a   1.000
_cell.length_b   1.000
_cell.length_c   1.000
_cell.angle_alpha   90.00
_cell.angle_beta   90.00
_cell.angle_gamma   90.00
#
_symmetry.space_group_name_H-M   'P 1'
#
loop_
_entity.id
_entity.type
_entity.pdbx_description
1 polymer ?
#
loop_
_entity_poly.entity_id
_entity_poly.type
_entity_poly.pdbx_seq_one_letter_code
_entity_poly.pdbx_strand_id
1 'polypeptide(L)'
;MIDIEQTMEYLIIRIALSIELMIAGWILLLILDYVWSGFSKFIRLILLPGRILHVASHYLAAKIFGIRMYEVLYTGITRDTIHSGITLSSDIYGKELWKIKIMMIAPLIFGFLFAITLQKILILILLKSGVNLLTIIISWLTISFLVLGMPDIDDIKFIVTSHIIKHPEVIIGLIWSAIVFALGYVAYNIGTAILGVVIYIILLFLSSVIPRTAREEVIE
;
A
#
# COMPACT_ATOMS: atom_id res chain seq x y z
N MET A 1 29.41 29.14 -10.80
CA MET A 1 28.13 29.35 -10.09
C MET A 1 27.23 28.22 -10.53
N ILE A 2 26.88 27.29 -9.63
CA ILE A 2 26.01 26.16 -9.99
C ILE A 2 24.63 26.74 -10.25
N ASP A 3 24.09 26.51 -11.44
CA ASP A 3 22.73 26.90 -11.77
C ASP A 3 21.77 26.00 -10.98
N ILE A 4 21.08 26.61 -10.01
CA ILE A 4 20.19 25.91 -9.09
C ILE A 4 19.05 25.25 -9.86
N GLU A 5 18.56 25.90 -10.92
CA GLU A 5 17.46 25.41 -11.74
C GLU A 5 17.83 24.10 -12.44
N GLN A 6 18.95 24.10 -13.17
CA GLN A 6 19.46 22.89 -13.83
C GLN A 6 19.69 21.76 -12.81
N THR A 7 20.24 22.07 -11.64
CA THR A 7 20.49 21.07 -10.59
C THR A 7 19.19 20.41 -10.12
N MET A 8 18.12 21.18 -9.96
CA MET A 8 16.81 20.67 -9.57
C MET A 8 16.16 19.82 -10.66
N GLU A 9 16.26 20.23 -11.93
CA GLU A 9 15.76 19.45 -13.06
C GLU A 9 16.44 18.08 -13.15
N TYR A 10 17.77 18.04 -13.06
CA TYR A 10 18.52 16.79 -13.07
C TYR A 10 18.18 15.90 -11.88
N LEU A 11 17.89 16.47 -10.71
CA LEU A 11 17.51 15.71 -9.53
C LEU A 11 16.14 15.03 -9.72
N ILE A 12 15.15 15.75 -10.24
CA ILE A 12 13.81 15.19 -10.53
C ILE A 12 13.92 14.05 -11.54
N ILE A 13 14.69 14.26 -12.62
CA ILE A 13 14.90 13.23 -13.65
C ILE A 13 15.59 12.00 -13.06
N ARG A 14 16.61 12.21 -12.22
CA ARG A 14 17.35 11.12 -11.57
C ARG A 14 16.45 10.29 -10.66
N ILE A 15 15.56 10.92 -9.90
CA ILE A 15 14.58 10.22 -9.06
C ILE A 15 13.63 9.42 -9.94
N ALA A 16 13.09 10.03 -11.01
CA ALA A 16 12.16 9.35 -11.92
C ALA A 16 12.78 8.14 -12.65
N LEU A 17 14.10 8.13 -12.84
CA LEU A 17 14.84 7.03 -13.47
C LEU A 17 15.26 5.92 -12.48
N SER A 18 15.13 6.10 -11.17
CA SER A 18 15.47 5.09 -10.15
C SER A 18 14.23 4.65 -9.39
N ILE A 19 13.83 3.40 -9.62
CA ILE A 19 12.72 2.76 -8.90
C ILE A 19 13.02 2.70 -7.40
N GLU A 20 14.27 2.45 -7.03
CA GLU A 20 14.74 2.36 -5.65
C GLU A 20 14.51 3.69 -4.90
N LEU A 21 14.87 4.82 -5.53
CA LEU A 21 14.63 6.14 -4.95
C LEU A 21 13.14 6.46 -4.82
N MET A 22 12.32 6.07 -5.79
CA MET A 22 10.87 6.25 -5.70
C MET A 22 10.24 5.36 -4.62
N ILE A 23 10.68 4.11 -4.45
CA ILE A 23 10.26 3.25 -3.34
C ILE A 23 10.68 3.85 -2.00
N ALA A 24 11.91 4.38 -1.88
CA ALA A 24 12.34 5.09 -0.69
C ALA A 24 11.47 6.33 -0.41
N GLY A 25 11.07 7.06 -1.46
CA GLY A 25 10.13 8.18 -1.38
C GLY A 25 8.76 7.76 -0.87
N TRP A 26 8.24 6.61 -1.33
CA TRP A 26 6.99 6.03 -0.81
C TRP A 26 7.10 5.67 0.67
N ILE A 27 8.16 4.97 1.09
CA ILE A 27 8.39 4.63 2.51
C ILE A 27 8.44 5.90 3.36
N LEU A 28 9.16 6.92 2.91
CA LEU A 28 9.27 8.19 3.60
C LEU A 28 7.89 8.88 3.72
N LEU A 29 7.06 8.79 2.68
CA LEU A 29 5.71 9.33 2.71
C LEU A 29 4.80 8.59 3.70
N LEU A 30 4.91 7.26 3.82
CA LEU A 30 4.21 6.50 4.86
C LEU A 30 4.61 6.94 6.27
N ILE A 31 5.90 7.19 6.50
CA ILE A 31 6.39 7.69 7.79
C ILE A 31 5.84 9.11 8.04
N LEU A 32 5.86 9.97 7.02
CA LEU A 32 5.35 11.35 7.13
C LEU A 32 3.85 11.39 7.39
N ASP A 33 3.05 10.50 6.82
CA ASP A 33 1.62 10.41 7.12
C ASP A 33 1.36 10.14 8.61
N TYR A 34 2.25 9.40 9.27
CA TYR A 34 2.16 9.11 10.70
C TYR A 34 2.71 10.24 11.57
N VAL A 35 3.86 10.81 11.22
CA VAL A 35 4.60 11.77 12.06
C VAL A 35 4.16 13.21 11.82
N TRP A 36 3.86 13.59 10.56
CA TRP A 36 3.53 14.96 10.17
C TRP A 36 2.47 15.02 9.07
N SER A 37 1.22 14.76 9.47
CA SER A 37 0.08 14.69 8.54
C SER A 37 -0.15 15.97 7.72
N GLY A 38 0.28 17.14 8.19
CA GLY A 38 0.17 18.39 7.44
C GLY A 38 1.08 18.43 6.22
N PHE A 39 2.34 18.06 6.40
CA PHE A 39 3.31 18.04 5.31
C PHE A 39 3.03 16.92 4.31
N SER A 40 2.54 15.76 4.78
CA SER A 40 2.15 14.68 3.89
C SER A 40 0.98 15.06 2.98
N LYS A 41 -0.02 15.80 3.49
CA LYS A 41 -1.12 16.38 2.68
C LYS A 41 -0.61 17.36 1.63
N PHE A 42 0.38 18.18 1.97
CA PHE A 42 1.01 19.09 1.01
C PHE A 42 1.73 18.33 -0.12
N ILE A 43 2.50 17.29 0.21
CA ILE A 43 3.13 16.43 -0.81
C ILE A 43 2.06 15.74 -1.68
N ARG A 44 0.97 15.26 -1.07
CA ARG A 44 -0.18 14.65 -1.78
C ARG A 44 -0.82 15.61 -2.77
N LEU A 45 -0.84 16.92 -2.48
CA LEU A 45 -1.31 17.95 -3.41
C LEU A 45 -0.35 18.14 -4.58
N ILE A 46 0.96 18.17 -4.33
CA ILE A 46 1.98 18.32 -5.39
C ILE A 46 1.99 17.10 -6.31
N LEU A 47 1.82 15.90 -5.76
CA LEU A 47 1.86 14.64 -6.48
C LEU A 47 0.43 14.09 -6.72
N LEU A 48 -0.57 14.97 -6.85
CA LEU A 48 -1.98 14.61 -6.98
C LEU A 48 -2.30 13.53 -8.03
N PRO A 49 -1.69 13.51 -9.23
CA PRO A 49 -2.02 12.50 -10.25
C PRO A 49 -1.89 11.05 -9.75
N GLY A 50 -0.88 10.76 -8.94
CA GLY A 50 -0.67 9.46 -8.31
C GLY A 50 -1.77 9.09 -7.34
N ARG A 51 -2.28 10.06 -6.57
CA ARG A 51 -3.42 9.81 -5.67
C ARG A 51 -4.70 9.50 -6.45
N ILE A 52 -4.89 10.13 -7.62
CA ILE A 52 -6.00 9.80 -8.51
C ILE A 52 -5.86 8.37 -9.03
N LEU A 53 -4.65 7.98 -9.48
CA LEU A 53 -4.37 6.62 -9.93
C LEU A 53 -4.63 5.58 -8.83
N HIS A 54 -4.19 5.87 -7.59
CA HIS A 54 -4.44 5.02 -6.43
C HIS A 54 -5.93 4.77 -6.22
N VAL A 55 -6.74 5.83 -6.18
CA VAL A 55 -8.19 5.73 -6.00
C VAL A 55 -8.86 5.00 -7.17
N ALA A 56 -8.45 5.31 -8.40
CA ALA A 56 -8.96 4.65 -9.60
C ALA A 56 -8.64 3.14 -9.61
N SER A 57 -7.48 2.74 -9.07
CA SER A 57 -7.07 1.35 -8.96
C SER A 57 -7.97 0.56 -8.01
N HIS A 58 -8.26 1.13 -6.84
CA HIS A 58 -9.25 0.57 -5.90
C HIS A 58 -10.63 0.47 -6.54
N TYR A 59 -11.07 1.52 -7.25
CA TYR A 59 -12.37 1.54 -7.92
C TYR A 59 -12.50 0.45 -8.98
N LEU A 60 -11.48 0.31 -9.82
CA LEU A 60 -11.45 -0.70 -10.85
C LEU A 60 -11.46 -2.11 -10.25
N ALA A 61 -10.63 -2.37 -9.24
CA ALA A 61 -10.56 -3.67 -8.57
C ALA A 61 -11.87 -4.00 -7.84
N ALA A 62 -12.46 -3.05 -7.12
CA ALA A 62 -13.75 -3.21 -6.47
C ALA A 62 -14.86 -3.57 -7.47
N LYS A 63 -14.89 -2.89 -8.63
CA LYS A 63 -15.85 -3.18 -9.70
C LYS A 63 -15.66 -4.58 -10.28
N ILE A 64 -14.42 -5.01 -10.51
CA ILE A 64 -14.10 -6.37 -11.02
C ILE A 64 -14.58 -7.44 -10.03
N PHE A 65 -14.42 -7.22 -8.73
CA PHE A 65 -14.82 -8.19 -7.70
C PHE A 65 -16.27 -8.04 -7.20
N GLY A 66 -17.05 -7.12 -7.80
CA GLY A 66 -18.43 -6.86 -7.39
C GLY A 66 -18.55 -6.39 -5.94
N ILE A 67 -17.58 -5.57 -5.49
CA ILE A 67 -17.58 -4.90 -4.19
C ILE A 67 -18.17 -3.50 -4.39
N ARG A 68 -19.25 -3.21 -3.68
CA ARG A 68 -19.89 -1.89 -3.74
C ARG A 68 -19.04 -0.87 -2.98
N MET A 69 -18.80 0.26 -3.61
CA MET A 69 -18.14 1.41 -3.00
C MET A 69 -19.13 2.55 -2.87
N TYR A 70 -19.08 3.24 -1.74
CA TYR A 70 -19.94 4.37 -1.43
C TYR A 70 -19.09 5.62 -1.30
N GLU A 71 -19.53 6.71 -1.92
CA GLU A 71 -19.02 8.04 -1.63
C GLU A 71 -19.69 8.49 -0.33
N VAL A 72 -18.90 8.70 0.71
CA VAL A 72 -19.41 9.07 2.03
C VAL A 72 -18.82 10.40 2.45
N LEU A 73 -19.71 11.29 2.87
CA LEU A 73 -19.39 12.45 3.67
C LEU A 73 -19.68 12.07 5.12
N TYR A 74 -18.63 11.91 5.94
CA TYR A 74 -18.82 11.70 7.36
C TYR A 74 -18.25 12.86 8.15
N THR A 75 -18.99 13.28 9.17
CA THR A 75 -18.56 14.29 10.14
C THR A 75 -18.13 13.53 11.40
N GLY A 76 -16.89 13.73 11.83
CA GLY A 76 -16.44 13.16 13.09
C GLY A 76 -17.07 13.92 14.26
N ILE A 77 -17.80 13.25 15.14
CA ILE A 77 -18.38 13.87 16.35
C ILE A 77 -17.28 14.46 17.27
N THR A 78 -16.05 13.94 17.16
CA THR A 78 -14.89 14.32 17.99
C THR A 78 -13.91 15.28 17.33
N ARG A 79 -14.04 15.54 16.02
CA ARG A 79 -13.19 16.47 15.27
C ARG A 79 -14.05 17.15 14.21
N ASP A 80 -14.19 18.47 14.28
CA ASP A 80 -14.90 19.33 13.30
C ASP A 80 -14.22 19.27 11.91
N THR A 81 -14.28 18.11 11.30
CA THR A 81 -13.58 17.75 10.07
C THR A 81 -14.54 16.92 9.25
N ILE A 82 -15.04 17.53 8.19
CA ILE A 82 -15.85 16.86 7.18
C ILE A 82 -14.88 16.03 6.34
N HIS A 83 -15.02 14.72 6.40
CA HIS A 83 -14.24 13.81 5.58
C HIS A 83 -15.09 13.38 4.38
N SER A 84 -14.61 13.68 3.19
CA SER A 84 -15.13 13.14 1.94
C SER A 84 -14.20 12.02 1.49
N GLY A 85 -14.75 10.84 1.25
CA GLY A 85 -13.96 9.70 0.83
C GLY A 85 -14.80 8.58 0.26
N ILE A 86 -14.10 7.58 -0.26
CA ILE A 86 -14.71 6.34 -0.73
C ILE A 86 -14.62 5.33 0.42
N THR A 87 -15.76 4.80 0.84
CA THR A 87 -15.81 3.74 1.84
C THR A 87 -16.32 2.46 1.20
N LEU A 88 -15.79 1.34 1.66
CA LEU A 88 -16.20 0.00 1.23
C LEU A 88 -17.51 -0.39 1.94
N SER A 89 -18.42 -1.06 1.22
CA SER A 89 -19.62 -1.65 1.84
C SER A 89 -19.26 -2.60 2.99
N SER A 90 -20.09 -2.68 4.02
CA SER A 90 -19.99 -3.73 5.05
C SER A 90 -20.07 -5.14 4.46
N ASP A 91 -20.69 -5.30 3.28
CA ASP A 91 -20.74 -6.56 2.53
C ASP A 91 -19.36 -7.10 2.15
N ILE A 92 -18.31 -6.27 2.23
CA ILE A 92 -16.94 -6.68 1.91
C ILE A 92 -16.47 -7.84 2.80
N TYR A 93 -16.93 -7.90 4.05
CA TYR A 93 -16.58 -8.99 4.98
C TYR A 93 -17.15 -10.33 4.54
N GLY A 94 -18.25 -10.35 3.77
CA GLY A 94 -18.82 -11.56 3.18
C GLY A 94 -18.13 -12.04 1.90
N LYS A 95 -17.23 -11.24 1.30
CA LYS A 95 -16.47 -11.66 0.11
C LYS A 95 -15.35 -12.63 0.49
N GLU A 96 -14.69 -13.26 -0.47
CA GLU A 96 -13.51 -14.09 -0.19
C GLU A 96 -12.30 -13.21 0.18
N LEU A 97 -11.47 -13.65 1.13
CA LEU A 97 -10.34 -12.86 1.64
C LEU A 97 -9.34 -12.50 0.54
N TRP A 98 -9.08 -13.41 -0.41
CA TRP A 98 -8.14 -13.15 -1.50
C TRP A 98 -8.60 -12.00 -2.41
N LYS A 99 -9.92 -11.85 -2.66
CA LYS A 99 -10.48 -10.73 -3.44
C LYS A 99 -10.21 -9.40 -2.75
N ILE A 100 -10.36 -9.36 -1.43
CA ILE A 100 -10.06 -8.18 -0.61
C ILE A 100 -8.56 -7.84 -0.69
N LYS A 101 -7.69 -8.85 -0.53
CA LYS A 101 -6.23 -8.66 -0.62
C LYS A 101 -5.80 -8.14 -1.98
N ILE A 102 -6.34 -8.68 -3.08
CA ILE A 102 -6.02 -8.20 -4.44
C ILE A 102 -6.53 -6.77 -4.62
N MET A 103 -7.74 -6.44 -4.16
CA MET A 103 -8.26 -5.08 -4.25
C MET A 103 -7.35 -4.09 -3.52
N MET A 104 -6.90 -4.43 -2.30
CA MET A 104 -6.00 -3.58 -1.51
C MET A 104 -4.59 -3.44 -2.09
N ILE A 105 -4.12 -4.47 -2.81
CA ILE A 105 -2.81 -4.46 -3.48
C ILE A 105 -2.91 -3.86 -4.90
N ALA A 106 -4.11 -3.68 -5.46
CA ALA A 106 -4.29 -3.15 -6.81
C ALA A 106 -3.53 -1.83 -7.08
N PRO A 107 -3.52 -0.83 -6.16
CA PRO A 107 -2.74 0.39 -6.35
C PRO A 107 -1.24 0.11 -6.59
N LEU A 108 -0.66 -0.89 -5.91
CA LEU A 108 0.72 -1.32 -6.14
C LEU A 108 0.94 -1.75 -7.60
N ILE A 109 0.06 -2.62 -8.09
CA ILE A 109 0.17 -3.20 -9.44
C ILE A 109 0.07 -2.11 -10.50
N PHE A 110 -0.94 -1.24 -10.39
CA PHE A 110 -1.13 -0.16 -11.34
C PHE A 110 -0.05 0.92 -11.21
N GLY A 111 0.34 1.31 -10.00
CA GLY A 111 1.44 2.25 -9.77
C GLY A 111 2.73 1.83 -10.47
N PHE A 112 3.14 0.57 -10.30
CA PHE A 112 4.30 0.02 -11.02
C PHE A 112 4.10 -0.03 -12.53
N LEU A 113 2.96 -0.53 -13.01
CA LEU A 113 2.68 -0.65 -14.44
C LEU A 113 2.78 0.70 -15.15
N PHE A 114 2.13 1.73 -14.60
CA PHE A 114 2.15 3.07 -15.18
C PHE A 114 3.51 3.73 -15.04
N ALA A 115 4.18 3.61 -13.88
CA ALA A 115 5.51 4.19 -13.68
C ALA A 115 6.55 3.60 -14.63
N ILE A 116 6.60 2.27 -14.81
CA ILE A 116 7.53 1.63 -15.75
C ILE A 116 7.26 2.08 -17.19
N THR A 117 5.99 2.22 -17.56
CA THR A 117 5.60 2.69 -18.89
C THR A 117 6.05 4.14 -19.11
N LEU A 118 5.80 5.03 -18.15
CA LEU A 118 6.23 6.42 -18.22
C LEU A 118 7.76 6.57 -18.17
N GLN A 119 8.46 5.75 -17.39
CA GLN A 119 9.92 5.74 -17.34
C GLN A 119 10.53 5.37 -18.69
N LYS A 120 9.95 4.40 -19.41
CA LYS A 120 10.38 4.08 -20.79
C LYS A 120 10.14 5.25 -21.74
N ILE A 121 9.00 5.92 -21.62
CA ILE A 121 8.69 7.13 -22.40
C ILE A 121 9.70 8.25 -22.08
N LEU A 122 10.02 8.46 -20.80
CA LEU A 122 11.00 9.44 -20.32
C LEU A 122 12.38 9.23 -20.95
N ILE A 123 12.87 7.98 -20.97
CA ILE A 123 14.15 7.62 -21.60
C ILE A 123 14.15 7.97 -23.09
N LEU A 124 13.07 7.67 -23.81
CA LEU A 124 12.96 7.98 -25.24
C LEU A 124 12.99 9.50 -25.50
N ILE A 125 12.33 10.29 -24.67
CA ILE A 125 12.31 11.76 -24.80
C ILE A 125 13.69 12.34 -24.49
N LEU A 126 14.34 11.87 -23.42
CA LEU A 126 15.70 12.29 -23.04
C LEU A 126 16.70 12.06 -24.17
N LEU A 127 16.63 10.89 -24.82
CA LEU A 127 17.54 10.56 -25.93
C LEU A 127 17.30 11.42 -27.17
N LYS A 128 16.04 11.81 -27.44
CA LYS A 128 15.68 12.56 -28.65
C LYS A 128 15.84 14.07 -28.49
N SER A 129 15.45 14.61 -27.34
CA SER A 129 15.23 16.04 -27.14
C SER A 129 15.97 16.60 -25.92
N GLY A 130 16.71 15.77 -25.19
CA GLY A 130 17.44 16.19 -23.99
C GLY A 130 16.53 16.60 -22.82
N VAL A 131 17.07 17.45 -21.95
CA VAL A 131 16.32 18.04 -20.83
C VAL A 131 15.45 19.16 -21.38
N ASN A 132 14.13 19.01 -21.25
CA ASN A 132 13.15 20.01 -21.62
C ASN A 132 11.93 19.93 -20.68
N LEU A 133 10.99 20.86 -20.82
CA LEU A 133 9.78 20.90 -20.00
C LEU A 133 9.00 19.58 -20.01
N LEU A 134 8.91 18.91 -21.16
CA LEU A 134 8.18 17.65 -21.30
C LEU A 134 8.87 16.53 -20.52
N THR A 135 10.20 16.47 -20.54
CA THR A 135 11.01 15.57 -19.70
C THR A 135 10.71 15.78 -18.22
N ILE A 136 10.59 17.04 -17.76
CA ILE A 136 10.27 17.36 -16.36
C ILE A 136 8.85 16.93 -16.00
N ILE A 137 7.87 17.20 -16.87
CA ILE A 137 6.46 16.80 -16.66
C ILE A 137 6.34 15.27 -16.56
N ILE A 138 6.97 14.53 -17.47
CA ILE A 138 6.95 13.06 -17.44
C ILE A 138 7.68 12.52 -16.21
N SER A 139 8.79 13.15 -15.80
CA SER A 139 9.50 12.77 -14.58
C SER A 139 8.61 12.97 -13.35
N TRP A 140 7.95 14.13 -13.24
CA TRP A 140 6.99 14.42 -12.17
C TRP A 140 5.83 13.43 -12.15
N LEU A 141 5.23 13.10 -13.31
CA LEU A 141 4.17 12.10 -13.41
C LEU A 141 4.65 10.70 -13.01
N THR A 142 5.86 10.30 -13.41
CA THR A 142 6.45 9.00 -13.07
C THR A 142 6.62 8.87 -11.55
N ILE A 143 7.20 9.89 -10.91
CA ILE A 143 7.37 9.96 -9.46
C ILE A 143 6.01 9.94 -8.77
N SER A 144 5.07 10.77 -9.23
CA SER A 144 3.72 10.86 -8.68
C SER A 144 3.02 9.50 -8.70
N PHE A 145 3.03 8.82 -9.84
CA PHE A 145 2.36 7.52 -10.03
C PHE A 145 2.98 6.39 -9.22
N LEU A 146 4.31 6.37 -9.03
CA LEU A 146 4.89 5.34 -8.16
C LEU A 146 4.71 5.71 -6.68
N VAL A 147 5.13 6.90 -6.27
CA VAL A 147 5.19 7.28 -4.85
C VAL A 147 3.80 7.36 -4.22
N LEU A 148 2.80 7.92 -4.91
CA LEU A 148 1.43 8.03 -4.39
C LEU A 148 0.43 7.07 -5.01
N GLY A 149 0.78 6.39 -6.11
CA GLY A 149 -0.05 5.33 -6.65
C GLY A 149 0.02 4.04 -5.82
N MET A 150 1.07 3.86 -5.01
CA MET A 150 1.24 2.70 -4.13
C MET A 150 0.22 2.65 -2.98
N PRO A 151 0.05 1.48 -2.32
CA PRO A 151 -0.83 1.33 -1.16
C PRO A 151 -0.41 2.26 -0.01
N ASP A 152 -1.40 2.81 0.70
CA ASP A 152 -1.15 3.66 1.87
C ASP A 152 -1.26 2.88 3.18
N ILE A 153 -1.06 3.57 4.30
CA ILE A 153 -1.15 2.96 5.64
C ILE A 153 -2.54 2.35 5.88
N ASP A 154 -3.59 2.97 5.36
CA ASP A 154 -4.95 2.52 5.61
C ASP A 154 -5.27 1.25 4.80
N ASP A 155 -4.73 1.13 3.58
CA ASP A 155 -4.78 -0.13 2.82
C ASP A 155 -4.10 -1.29 3.56
N ILE A 156 -2.91 -1.05 4.11
CA ILE A 156 -2.15 -2.06 4.86
C ILE A 156 -2.91 -2.46 6.13
N LYS A 157 -3.42 -1.47 6.88
CA LYS A 157 -4.26 -1.71 8.06
C LYS A 157 -5.50 -2.51 7.69
N PHE A 158 -6.13 -2.20 6.56
CA PHE A 158 -7.33 -2.90 6.11
C PHE A 158 -7.03 -4.36 5.72
N ILE A 159 -5.91 -4.64 5.06
CA ILE A 159 -5.47 -6.02 4.77
C ILE A 159 -5.32 -6.81 6.08
N VAL A 160 -4.63 -6.24 7.07
CA VAL A 160 -4.40 -6.90 8.37
C VAL A 160 -5.72 -7.09 9.13
N THR A 161 -6.55 -6.05 9.19
CA THR A 161 -7.82 -6.07 9.93
C THR A 161 -8.82 -7.03 9.30
N SER A 162 -8.96 -7.02 7.97
CA SER A 162 -9.83 -7.95 7.25
C SER A 162 -9.38 -9.41 7.38
N HIS A 163 -8.08 -9.65 7.50
CA HIS A 163 -7.54 -10.97 7.78
C HIS A 163 -7.90 -11.44 9.19
N ILE A 164 -7.68 -10.57 10.18
CA ILE A 164 -7.99 -10.84 11.59
C ILE A 164 -9.50 -11.10 11.80
N ILE A 165 -10.37 -10.30 11.19
CA ILE A 165 -11.82 -10.45 11.33
C ILE A 165 -12.31 -11.81 10.80
N LYS A 166 -11.71 -12.32 9.73
CA LYS A 166 -12.09 -13.62 9.16
C LYS A 166 -11.44 -14.82 9.86
N HIS A 167 -10.30 -14.60 10.48
CA HIS A 167 -9.52 -15.63 11.15
C HIS A 167 -9.17 -15.16 12.57
N PRO A 168 -10.13 -15.08 13.50
CA PRO A 168 -9.87 -14.65 14.87
C PRO A 168 -8.86 -15.56 15.59
N GLU A 169 -8.71 -16.81 15.17
CA GLU A 169 -7.69 -17.75 15.65
C GLU A 169 -6.25 -17.23 15.46
N VAL A 170 -6.01 -16.38 14.44
CA VAL A 170 -4.72 -15.72 14.18
C VAL A 170 -4.37 -14.79 15.33
N ILE A 171 -5.34 -14.09 15.94
CA ILE A 171 -5.10 -13.24 17.12
C ILE A 171 -4.60 -14.09 18.28
N ILE A 172 -5.28 -15.20 18.55
CA ILE A 172 -4.94 -16.09 19.67
C ILE A 172 -3.53 -16.63 19.50
N GLY A 173 -3.17 -17.09 18.29
CA GLY A 173 -1.82 -17.56 18.05
C GLY A 173 -0.76 -16.44 18.05
N LEU A 174 -1.09 -15.23 17.58
CA LEU A 174 -0.17 -14.07 17.73
C LEU A 174 0.10 -13.74 19.20
N ILE A 175 -0.92 -13.79 20.07
CA ILE A 175 -0.72 -13.64 21.53
C ILE A 175 0.19 -14.77 22.06
N TRP A 176 0.06 -15.98 21.52
CA TRP A 176 0.89 -17.13 21.88
C TRP A 176 2.35 -17.02 21.44
N SER A 177 2.70 -16.09 20.55
CA SER A 177 4.09 -15.84 20.16
C SER A 177 4.98 -15.48 21.35
N ALA A 178 4.45 -14.80 22.37
CA ALA A 178 5.17 -14.49 23.60
C ALA A 178 5.56 -15.75 24.38
N ILE A 179 4.70 -16.77 24.37
CA ILE A 179 4.97 -18.06 25.02
C ILE A 179 5.95 -18.88 24.20
N VAL A 180 5.80 -18.91 22.87
CA VAL A 180 6.78 -19.55 21.98
C VAL A 180 8.17 -18.93 22.19
N PHE A 181 8.24 -17.60 22.32
CA PHE A 181 9.48 -16.91 22.65
C PHE A 181 10.04 -17.35 24.02
N ALA A 182 9.22 -17.31 25.07
CA ALA A 182 9.65 -17.67 26.42
C ALA A 182 10.17 -19.11 26.51
N LEU A 183 9.46 -20.06 25.88
CA LEU A 183 9.87 -21.45 25.80
C LEU A 183 11.16 -21.62 24.99
N GLY A 184 11.25 -20.95 23.83
CA GLY A 184 12.47 -20.96 23.01
C GLY A 184 13.68 -20.37 23.72
N TYR A 185 13.47 -19.31 24.51
CA TYR A 185 14.52 -18.66 25.29
C TYR A 185 15.01 -19.55 26.43
N VAL A 186 14.10 -20.21 27.15
CA VAL A 186 14.43 -21.15 28.24
C VAL A 186 15.12 -22.41 27.72
N ALA A 187 14.65 -22.95 26.59
CA ALA A 187 15.19 -24.20 26.06
C ALA A 187 16.52 -24.04 25.30
N TYR A 188 16.75 -22.86 24.70
CA TYR A 188 17.90 -22.63 23.82
C TYR A 188 18.64 -21.33 24.18
N ASN A 189 18.63 -20.36 23.26
CA ASN A 189 19.23 -19.05 23.42
C ASN A 189 18.34 -18.01 22.73
N ILE A 190 18.65 -16.73 22.97
CA ILE A 190 17.87 -15.61 22.42
C ILE A 190 17.77 -15.64 20.88
N GLY A 191 18.83 -16.02 20.17
CA GLY A 191 18.85 -16.05 18.71
C GLY A 191 17.90 -17.12 18.15
N THR A 192 17.96 -18.33 18.71
CA THR A 192 17.06 -19.43 18.35
C THR A 192 15.61 -19.13 18.72
N ALA A 193 15.37 -18.47 19.85
CA ALA A 193 14.04 -18.05 20.26
C ALA A 193 13.41 -17.05 19.29
N ILE A 194 14.16 -16.02 18.87
CA ILE A 194 13.71 -15.03 17.87
C ILE A 194 13.37 -15.73 16.56
N LEU A 195 14.28 -16.58 16.05
CA LEU A 195 14.08 -17.29 14.81
C LEU A 195 12.86 -18.24 14.89
N GLY A 196 12.68 -18.93 16.01
CA GLY A 196 11.52 -19.78 16.27
C GLY A 196 10.20 -19.00 16.25
N VAL A 197 10.15 -17.82 16.85
CA VAL A 197 8.98 -16.93 16.81
C VAL A 197 8.68 -16.47 15.39
N VAL A 198 9.71 -16.08 14.63
CA VAL A 198 9.53 -15.65 13.23
C VAL A 198 8.94 -16.78 12.39
N ILE A 199 9.51 -17.99 12.49
CA ILE A 199 8.98 -19.17 11.79
C ILE A 199 7.55 -19.46 12.23
N TYR A 200 7.26 -19.41 13.53
CA TYR A 200 5.93 -19.63 14.08
C TYR A 200 4.90 -18.64 13.50
N ILE A 201 5.22 -17.34 13.47
CA ILE A 201 4.35 -16.31 12.90
C ILE A 201 4.12 -16.56 11.40
N ILE A 202 5.17 -16.90 10.64
CA ILE A 202 5.05 -17.24 9.22
C ILE A 202 4.10 -18.43 9.01
N LEU A 203 4.29 -19.52 9.76
CA LEU A 203 3.44 -20.72 9.69
C LEU A 203 1.98 -20.42 10.08
N LEU A 204 1.78 -19.56 11.07
CA LEU A 204 0.46 -19.13 11.50
C LEU A 204 -0.28 -18.39 10.38
N PHE A 205 0.37 -17.41 9.73
CA PHE A 205 -0.22 -16.75 8.57
C PHE A 205 -0.43 -17.70 7.38
N LEU A 206 0.47 -18.65 7.13
CA LEU A 206 0.28 -19.67 6.08
C LEU A 206 -0.94 -20.57 6.36
N SER A 207 -1.12 -21.03 7.61
CA SER A 207 -2.24 -21.89 7.99
C SER A 207 -3.60 -21.22 7.78
N SER A 208 -3.67 -19.90 7.96
CA SER A 208 -4.88 -19.11 7.78
C SER A 208 -5.26 -18.85 6.30
N VAL A 209 -4.34 -19.13 5.36
CA VAL A 209 -4.60 -19.00 3.92
C VAL A 209 -5.15 -20.29 3.32
N ILE A 210 -4.92 -21.44 3.98
CA ILE A 210 -5.42 -22.73 3.51
C ILE A 210 -6.95 -22.73 3.63
N PRO A 211 -7.69 -22.83 2.51
CA PRO A 211 -9.14 -22.85 2.56
C PRO A 211 -9.58 -24.07 3.38
N ARG A 212 -10.33 -23.84 4.45
CA ARG A 212 -11.05 -24.93 5.10
C ARG A 212 -12.03 -25.49 4.09
N THR A 213 -11.87 -26.75 3.72
CA THR A 213 -12.84 -27.49 2.92
C THR A 213 -14.14 -27.56 3.71
N ALA A 214 -15.01 -26.57 3.57
CA ALA A 214 -16.37 -26.66 4.05
C ALA A 214 -17.16 -27.54 3.05
N ARG A 215 -17.03 -28.85 3.21
CA ARG A 215 -18.17 -29.76 3.02
C ARG A 215 -18.89 -29.80 4.36
N GLU A 216 -19.89 -28.96 4.52
CA GLU A 216 -21.04 -29.31 5.36
C GLU A 216 -22.27 -29.01 4.52
N GLU A 217 -22.88 -30.10 4.07
CA GLU A 217 -24.16 -30.17 3.42
C GLU A 217 -25.18 -29.43 4.29
N VAL A 218 -25.84 -28.42 3.74
CA VAL A 218 -27.13 -27.99 4.29
C VAL A 218 -28.13 -29.07 3.87
N ILE A 219 -28.27 -30.09 4.71
CA ILE A 219 -29.50 -30.89 4.79
C ILE A 219 -30.43 -30.10 5.70
N GLU A 220 -31.39 -29.39 5.10
CA GLU A 220 -32.84 -29.34 5.43
C GLU A 220 -33.54 -28.29 4.57
#